data_AF-A0A7W0UAX3-F1
#
_entry.id   AF-A0A7W0UAX3-F1
#
_cell.length_a   1.000
_cell.length_b   1.000
_cell.length_c   1.000
_cell.angle_alpha   90.00
_cell.angle_beta   90.00
_cell.angle_gamma   90.00
#
_symmetry.space_group_name_H-M   'P 1'
#
loop_
_entity.id
_entity.type
_entity.pdbx_description
1 polymer ?
#
loop_
_entity_poly.entity_id
_entity_poly.type
_entity_poly.pdbx_seq_one_letter_code
_entity_poly.pdbx_strand_id
1 'polypeptide(L)'
;MSLAGNHLTVDLDARGLERRMIHAQQIHGLVAADQEASCPAFADDANGNGFVGLEEGKRVYGGALLALEPFPTVGRNGRLDWDLTLNVDPGELRSLERGVVLLRGGSVDLDGTGGAEYEPDIPVACGKIEPLGARASERRKG
;
A
#
# COMPACT_ATOMS: atom_id res chain seq x y z
N MET A 1 6.45 -5.38 8.92
CA MET A 1 5.11 -5.40 9.53
C MET A 1 4.90 -6.68 10.32
N SER A 2 4.30 -6.57 11.51
CA SER A 2 3.99 -7.68 12.43
C SER A 2 2.75 -7.40 13.28
N LEU A 3 2.05 -8.46 13.69
CA LEU A 3 0.87 -8.37 14.56
C LEU A 3 1.10 -9.19 15.84
N ALA A 4 0.93 -8.57 17.01
CA ALA A 4 1.04 -9.20 18.33
C ALA A 4 -0.15 -8.83 19.22
N GLY A 5 -1.06 -9.78 19.45
CA GLY A 5 -2.34 -9.47 20.09
C GLY A 5 -3.15 -8.50 19.25
N ASN A 6 -3.40 -7.31 19.78
CA ASN A 6 -4.07 -6.21 19.07
C ASN A 6 -3.10 -5.08 18.67
N HIS A 7 -1.79 -5.31 18.71
CA HIS A 7 -0.77 -4.35 18.30
C HIS A 7 -0.26 -4.68 16.90
N LEU A 8 -0.53 -3.79 15.95
CA LEU A 8 0.00 -3.85 14.59
C LEU A 8 1.22 -2.93 14.50
N THR A 9 2.41 -3.49 14.27
CA THR A 9 3.63 -2.74 14.01
C THR A 9 3.93 -2.74 12.52
N VAL A 10 4.10 -1.57 11.92
CA VAL A 10 4.42 -1.35 10.51
C VAL A 10 5.79 -0.70 10.41
N ASP A 11 6.72 -1.39 9.75
CA ASP A 11 8.02 -0.85 9.35
C ASP A 11 7.98 -0.58 7.84
N LEU A 12 8.27 0.66 7.43
CA LEU A 12 8.22 1.07 6.02
C LEU A 12 9.56 1.68 5.58
N ASP A 13 10.31 0.96 4.73
CA ASP A 13 11.44 1.50 3.93
C ASP A 13 11.01 1.56 2.46
N ALA A 14 10.66 2.76 1.99
CA ALA A 14 10.30 3.05 0.61
C ALA A 14 11.28 4.05 -0.01
N ARG A 15 11.58 3.88 -1.30
CA ARG A 15 12.57 4.67 -2.03
C ARG A 15 12.06 5.02 -3.42
N GLY A 16 12.57 6.11 -3.98
CA GLY A 16 12.14 6.60 -5.30
C GLY A 16 10.79 7.32 -5.25
N LEU A 17 10.34 7.71 -4.06
CA LEU A 17 9.10 8.45 -3.86
C LEU A 17 9.28 9.93 -4.26
N GLU A 18 8.18 10.57 -4.66
CA GLU A 18 8.17 11.99 -4.98
C GLU A 18 8.61 12.82 -3.76
N ARG A 19 9.52 13.76 -3.98
CA ARG A 19 10.28 14.42 -2.90
C ARG A 19 9.43 15.53 -2.30
N ARG A 20 9.48 15.67 -0.97
CA ARG A 20 8.70 16.70 -0.22
C ARG A 20 7.19 16.59 -0.38
N MET A 21 6.70 15.47 -0.89
CA MET A 21 5.28 15.17 -0.97
C MET A 21 4.90 14.18 0.13
N ILE A 22 3.63 14.19 0.50
CA ILE A 22 3.04 13.15 1.35
C ILE A 22 2.80 11.94 0.46
N HIS A 23 2.97 10.74 1.00
CA HIS A 23 2.45 9.54 0.36
C HIS A 23 1.46 8.95 1.37
N ALA A 24 0.21 8.74 1.00
CA ALA A 24 -0.77 8.19 1.94
C ALA A 24 -0.53 6.67 2.05
N GLN A 25 -0.40 6.15 3.28
CA GLN A 25 -0.29 4.71 3.53
C GLN A 25 -1.59 4.17 4.11
N GLN A 26 -2.21 3.21 3.44
CA GLN A 26 -3.42 2.58 3.94
C GLN A 26 -3.37 1.06 3.74
N ILE A 27 -3.94 0.32 4.67
CA ILE A 27 -4.27 -1.08 4.47
C ILE A 27 -5.62 -1.12 3.78
N HIS A 28 -5.67 -1.81 2.63
CA HIS A 28 -6.90 -2.07 1.88
C HIS A 28 -7.26 -3.54 1.94
N GLY A 29 -8.55 -3.85 1.84
CA GLY A 29 -9.05 -5.21 1.81
C GLY A 29 -10.40 -5.33 1.11
N LEU A 30 -10.72 -6.56 0.70
CA LEU A 30 -12.01 -6.89 0.10
C LEU A 30 -13.03 -7.24 1.18
N VAL A 31 -14.28 -6.80 0.98
CA VAL A 31 -15.38 -7.00 1.95
C VAL A 31 -15.87 -8.46 1.94
N ALA A 32 -15.70 -9.18 0.82
CA ALA A 32 -16.03 -10.59 0.73
C ALA A 32 -15.10 -11.42 1.62
N ALA A 33 -15.68 -12.20 2.54
CA ALA A 33 -14.96 -12.85 3.64
C ALA A 33 -13.92 -13.90 3.22
N ASP A 34 -13.88 -14.28 1.94
CA ASP A 34 -13.02 -15.30 1.33
C ASP A 34 -12.08 -14.76 0.24
N GLN A 35 -12.10 -13.46 -0.04
CA GLN A 35 -11.22 -12.85 -1.04
C GLN A 35 -9.99 -12.20 -0.41
N GLU A 36 -8.83 -12.43 -1.02
CA GLU A 36 -7.59 -11.70 -0.70
C GLU A 36 -7.49 -10.45 -1.58
N ALA A 37 -7.14 -9.32 -0.95
CA ALA A 37 -6.72 -8.16 -1.71
C ALA A 37 -5.41 -8.45 -2.45
N SER A 38 -5.23 -7.82 -3.60
CA SER A 38 -4.01 -7.91 -4.38
C SER A 38 -3.54 -6.54 -4.83
N CYS A 39 -2.23 -6.46 -5.10
CA CYS A 39 -1.64 -5.24 -5.61
C CYS A 39 -2.07 -5.03 -7.06
N PRO A 40 -2.46 -3.80 -7.44
CA PRO A 40 -2.74 -3.48 -8.83
C PRO A 40 -1.57 -3.83 -9.74
N ALA A 41 -1.89 -4.39 -10.88
CA ALA A 41 -0.96 -4.67 -11.96
C ALA A 41 -1.33 -3.84 -13.19
N PHE A 42 -0.41 -3.75 -14.15
CA PHE A 42 -0.68 -3.07 -15.42
C PHE A 42 -1.91 -3.64 -16.16
N ALA A 43 -2.23 -4.92 -15.95
CA ALA A 43 -3.43 -5.54 -16.52
C ALA A 43 -4.76 -4.98 -15.97
N ASP A 44 -4.71 -4.24 -14.86
CA ASP A 44 -5.87 -3.60 -14.23
C ASP A 44 -6.15 -2.20 -14.82
N ASP A 45 -5.26 -1.65 -15.64
CA ASP A 45 -5.50 -0.43 -16.43
C ASP A 45 -6.53 -0.73 -17.53
N ALA A 46 -7.79 -0.60 -17.17
CA ALA A 46 -8.92 -0.97 -18.01
C ALA A 46 -9.17 0.05 -19.12
N ASN A 47 -8.75 1.29 -18.92
CA ASN A 47 -8.96 2.37 -19.87
C ASN A 47 -7.76 2.62 -20.81
N GLY A 48 -6.58 2.07 -20.49
CA GLY A 48 -5.40 2.06 -21.33
C GLY A 48 -4.62 3.38 -21.35
N ASN A 49 -4.73 4.19 -20.29
CA ASN A 49 -4.02 5.46 -20.19
C ASN A 49 -2.59 5.34 -19.62
N GLY A 50 -2.15 4.11 -19.31
CA GLY A 50 -0.78 3.81 -18.89
C GLY A 50 -0.57 3.79 -17.38
N PHE A 51 -1.62 3.92 -16.58
CA PHE A 51 -1.56 3.80 -15.13
C PHE A 51 -2.85 3.20 -14.55
N VAL A 52 -2.77 2.63 -13.34
CA VAL A 52 -3.95 2.13 -12.64
C VAL A 52 -4.50 3.23 -11.74
N GLY A 53 -5.68 3.75 -12.06
CA GLY A 53 -6.37 4.73 -11.24
C GLY A 53 -7.05 4.11 -10.01
N LEU A 54 -7.63 4.98 -9.18
CA LEU A 54 -8.29 4.59 -7.93
C LEU A 54 -9.44 3.60 -8.16
N GLU A 55 -10.33 3.86 -9.13
CA GLU A 55 -11.48 3.00 -9.40
C GLU A 55 -11.11 1.65 -10.02
N GLU A 56 -10.02 1.62 -10.79
CA GLU A 56 -9.48 0.39 -11.35
C GLU A 56 -8.83 -0.47 -10.27
N GLY A 57 -7.95 0.13 -9.46
CA GLY A 57 -7.29 -0.56 -8.37
C GLY A 57 -8.24 -1.02 -7.26
N LYS A 58 -9.31 -0.26 -6.96
CA LYS A 58 -10.33 -0.66 -5.97
C LYS A 58 -10.95 -2.02 -6.27
N ARG A 59 -11.00 -2.45 -7.54
CA ARG A 59 -11.52 -3.77 -7.91
C ARG A 59 -10.66 -4.91 -7.38
N VAL A 60 -9.37 -4.67 -7.16
CA VAL A 60 -8.39 -5.70 -6.76
C VAL A 60 -7.88 -5.54 -5.33
N TYR A 61 -7.69 -4.32 -4.83
CA TYR A 61 -7.26 -4.10 -3.43
C TYR A 61 -8.43 -3.82 -2.48
N GLY A 62 -9.59 -3.42 -2.98
CA GLY A 62 -10.79 -3.17 -2.17
C GLY A 62 -10.84 -1.83 -1.43
N GLY A 63 -11.66 -1.79 -0.38
CA GLY A 63 -11.87 -0.58 0.44
C GLY A 63 -10.73 -0.32 1.41
N ALA A 64 -10.57 0.91 1.86
CA ALA A 64 -9.63 1.23 2.94
C ALA A 64 -10.14 0.64 4.26
N LEU A 65 -9.28 -0.14 4.92
CA LEU A 65 -9.55 -0.75 6.23
C LEU A 65 -8.90 0.06 7.36
N LEU A 66 -7.64 0.47 7.17
CA LEU A 66 -6.87 1.16 8.20
C LEU A 66 -5.95 2.19 7.57
N ALA A 67 -6.05 3.44 8.03
CA ALA A 67 -5.08 4.47 7.69
C ALA A 67 -3.87 4.37 8.63
N LEU A 68 -2.67 4.38 8.06
CA LEU A 68 -1.41 4.36 8.82
C LEU A 68 -0.99 5.80 9.12
N GLU A 69 -1.80 6.50 9.91
CA GLU A 69 -1.58 7.91 10.23
C GLU A 69 -0.64 8.08 11.45
N PRO A 70 0.08 9.21 11.52
CA PRO A 70 0.12 10.30 10.53
C PRO A 70 0.94 9.93 9.29
N PHE A 71 0.62 10.51 8.11
CA PHE A 71 1.42 10.31 6.90
C PHE A 71 2.65 11.23 6.88
N PRO A 72 3.87 10.69 6.96
CA PRO A 72 5.08 11.50 6.92
C PRO A 72 5.32 12.10 5.52
N THR A 73 5.77 13.36 5.47
CA THR A 73 6.29 13.95 4.23
C THR A 73 7.63 13.31 3.86
N VAL A 74 7.76 12.88 2.61
CA VAL A 74 8.98 12.26 2.09
C VAL A 74 10.14 13.25 2.10
N GLY A 75 11.29 12.78 2.57
CA GLY A 75 12.50 13.58 2.65
C GLY A 75 13.02 14.03 1.29
N ARG A 76 13.99 14.96 1.30
CA ARG A 76 14.67 15.42 0.07
C ARG A 76 15.43 14.30 -0.64
N ASN A 77 15.60 13.11 -0.09
CA ASN A 77 16.27 11.99 -0.77
C ASN A 77 15.27 11.04 -1.45
N GLY A 78 13.96 11.34 -1.43
CA GLY A 78 12.94 10.45 -2.00
C GLY A 78 12.82 9.13 -1.23
N ARG A 79 13.26 9.12 0.04
CA ARG A 79 13.14 7.98 0.95
C ARG A 79 12.13 8.27 2.04
N LEU A 80 11.40 7.24 2.39
CA LEU A 80 10.56 7.19 3.56
C LEU A 80 10.99 5.98 4.39
N ASP A 81 11.41 6.25 5.62
CA ASP A 81 11.91 5.27 6.58
C ASP A 81 11.28 5.61 7.92
N TRP A 82 10.30 4.82 8.35
CA TRP A 82 9.57 5.06 9.59
C TRP A 82 8.86 3.81 10.10
N ASP A 83 8.61 3.81 11.40
CA ASP A 83 7.92 2.75 12.11
C ASP A 83 6.67 3.29 12.80
N LEU A 84 5.57 2.55 12.72
CA LEU A 84 4.30 2.84 13.40
C LEU A 84 3.85 1.64 14.21
N THR A 85 3.30 1.86 15.40
CA THR A 85 2.53 0.83 16.10
C THR A 85 1.13 1.34 16.40
N LEU A 86 0.12 0.61 15.95
CA LEU A 86 -1.30 0.91 16.15
C LEU A 86 -1.96 -0.15 17.01
N ASN A 87 -2.94 0.28 17.81
CA ASN A 87 -3.91 -0.62 18.42
C ASN A 87 -5.03 -0.85 17.41
N VAL A 88 -5.22 -2.10 16.98
CA VAL A 88 -6.24 -2.50 16.02
C VAL A 88 -7.34 -3.29 16.72
N ASP A 89 -8.58 -3.23 16.26
CA ASP A 89 -9.65 -4.05 16.83
C ASP A 89 -9.38 -5.53 16.52
N PRO A 90 -9.39 -6.44 17.54
CA PRO A 90 -9.30 -7.88 17.32
C PRO A 90 -10.27 -8.43 16.27
N GLY A 91 -11.46 -7.85 16.14
CA GLY A 91 -12.46 -8.21 15.14
C GLY A 91 -12.06 -7.88 13.70
N GLU A 92 -11.15 -6.93 13.50
CA GLU A 92 -10.69 -6.48 12.18
C GLU A 92 -9.42 -7.21 11.71
N LEU A 93 -8.72 -7.91 12.61
CA LEU A 93 -7.44 -8.58 12.32
C LEU A 93 -7.50 -9.50 11.11
N ARG A 94 -8.57 -10.29 10.99
CA ARG A 94 -8.73 -11.23 9.88
C ARG A 94 -8.86 -10.52 8.52
N SER A 95 -9.41 -9.30 8.52
CA SER A 95 -9.49 -8.48 7.30
C SER A 95 -8.13 -7.88 6.97
N LEU A 96 -7.37 -7.45 7.98
CA LEU A 96 -6.02 -6.92 7.80
C LEU A 96 -5.03 -7.98 7.28
N GLU A 97 -5.09 -9.23 7.78
CA GLU A 97 -4.22 -10.33 7.33
C GLU A 97 -4.35 -10.67 5.84
N ARG A 98 -5.51 -10.39 5.24
CA ARG A 98 -5.79 -10.60 3.81
C ARG A 98 -5.73 -9.33 2.99
N GLY A 99 -5.31 -8.24 3.62
CA GLY A 99 -5.17 -6.95 3.01
C GLY A 99 -3.84 -6.75 2.31
N VAL A 100 -3.72 -5.59 1.66
CA VAL A 100 -2.47 -5.07 1.12
C VAL A 100 -2.20 -3.70 1.72
N VAL A 101 -0.93 -3.37 1.93
CA VAL A 101 -0.50 -2.00 2.20
C VAL A 101 -0.36 -1.30 0.86
N LEU A 102 -1.07 -0.17 0.68
CA LEU A 102 -1.05 0.66 -0.51
C LEU A 102 -0.44 2.02 -0.16
N LEU A 103 0.58 2.44 -0.94
CA LEU A 103 1.13 3.79 -0.91
C LEU A 103 0.55 4.55 -2.12
N ARG A 104 -0.02 5.73 -1.88
CA ARG A 104 -0.50 6.62 -2.94
C ARG A 104 0.22 7.97 -2.94
N GLY A 105 0.32 8.60 -4.10
CA GLY A 105 0.96 9.91 -4.28
C GLY A 105 2.04 9.91 -5.37
N GLY A 106 1.63 9.77 -6.64
CA GLY A 106 2.56 9.63 -7.76
C GLY A 106 2.55 10.83 -8.70
N SER A 107 3.67 11.08 -9.37
CA SER A 107 3.67 12.01 -10.49
C SER A 107 3.31 11.29 -11.78
N VAL A 108 2.22 11.71 -12.41
CA VAL A 108 1.67 11.10 -13.64
C VAL A 108 1.21 12.19 -14.61
N ASP A 109 1.33 11.92 -15.90
CA ASP A 109 0.82 12.78 -16.96
C ASP A 109 -0.65 12.43 -17.23
N LEU A 110 -1.57 13.15 -16.57
CA LEU A 110 -3.01 12.89 -16.67
C LEU A 110 -3.63 13.45 -17.96
N ASP A 111 -3.03 14.48 -18.56
CA ASP A 111 -3.58 15.16 -19.74
C ASP A 111 -2.91 14.73 -21.06
N GLY A 112 -1.83 13.95 -20.98
CA GLY A 112 -1.09 13.44 -22.13
C GLY A 112 -0.24 14.50 -22.83
N THR A 113 0.03 15.62 -22.18
CA THR A 113 0.80 16.75 -22.75
C THR A 113 2.31 16.60 -22.55
N GLY A 114 2.74 15.53 -21.88
CA GLY A 114 4.14 15.23 -21.59
C GLY A 114 4.64 15.77 -20.25
N GLY A 115 3.75 16.37 -19.44
CA GLY A 115 4.05 16.89 -18.12
C GLY A 115 3.48 16.01 -17.01
N ALA A 116 4.35 15.40 -16.19
CA ALA A 116 3.89 14.66 -15.01
C ALA A 116 3.61 15.61 -13.85
N GLU A 117 2.41 15.54 -13.27
CA GLU A 117 1.99 16.29 -12.11
C GLU A 117 1.74 15.35 -10.93
N TYR A 118 1.97 15.83 -9.71
CA TYR A 118 1.71 15.03 -8.52
C TYR A 118 0.20 14.84 -8.33
N GLU A 119 -0.22 13.58 -8.26
CA GLU A 119 -1.59 13.15 -8.00
C GLU A 119 -1.62 12.29 -6.71
N PRO A 120 -2.29 12.76 -5.64
CA PRO A 120 -2.32 12.08 -4.35
C PRO A 120 -2.96 10.69 -4.36
N ASP A 121 -3.83 10.37 -5.32
CA ASP A 121 -4.59 9.12 -5.35
C ASP A 121 -4.03 8.04 -6.28
N ILE A 122 -2.92 8.28 -6.98
CA ILE A 122 -2.26 7.23 -7.77
C ILE A 122 -1.52 6.26 -6.86
N PRO A 123 -1.79 4.94 -6.93
CA PRO A 123 -0.97 3.93 -6.30
C PRO A 123 0.45 3.93 -6.85
N VAL A 124 1.45 4.08 -5.98
CA VAL A 124 2.89 4.09 -6.35
C VAL A 124 3.66 2.89 -5.80
N ALA A 125 3.16 2.27 -4.73
CA ALA A 125 3.70 1.01 -4.23
C ALA A 125 2.60 0.21 -3.53
N CYS A 126 2.78 -1.10 -3.52
CA CYS A 126 1.88 -2.01 -2.83
C CYS A 126 2.62 -3.25 -2.32
N GLY A 127 2.18 -3.79 -1.18
CA GLY A 127 2.72 -5.04 -0.64
C GLY A 127 1.66 -5.86 0.10
N LYS A 128 1.74 -7.19 -0.05
CA LYS A 128 0.95 -8.11 0.78
C LYS A 128 1.40 -8.09 2.23
N ILE A 129 0.45 -8.33 3.12
CA ILE A 129 0.69 -8.54 4.54
C ILE A 129 1.05 -10.00 4.76
N GLU A 130 2.22 -10.27 5.34
CA GLU A 130 2.69 -11.63 5.62
C GLU A 130 2.86 -11.84 7.14
N PRO A 131 2.37 -12.94 7.72
CA PRO A 131 2.67 -13.30 9.10
C PRO A 131 4.18 -13.51 9.31
N LEU A 132 4.70 -13.02 10.44
CA LEU A 132 6.08 -13.29 10.84
C LEU A 132 6.29 -14.80 11.00
N GLY A 133 7.01 -15.41 10.06
CA GLY A 133 7.28 -16.85 10.01
C GLY A 133 7.05 -17.47 8.63
N ALA A 134 6.27 -16.85 7.75
CA ALA A 134 6.01 -17.36 6.41
C ALA A 134 7.27 -17.35 5.51
N ARG A 135 8.12 -16.31 5.61
CA ARG A 135 9.39 -16.22 4.86
C ARG A 135 10.57 -17.03 5.41
N ALA A 136 10.49 -17.53 6.64
CA ALA A 136 11.62 -18.27 7.24
C ALA A 136 11.81 -19.68 6.65
N SER A 137 10.81 -20.19 5.92
CA SER A 137 10.81 -21.51 5.27
C SER A 137 11.63 -21.56 3.97
N GLU A 138 11.77 -20.44 3.26
CA GLU A 138 12.36 -20.43 1.91
C GLU A 138 13.85 -20.03 1.88
N ARG A 139 14.42 -19.55 2.99
CA ARG A 139 15.86 -19.25 3.12
C ARG A 139 16.65 -20.29 3.94
N ARG A 140 16.31 -21.59 3.83
CA ARG A 140 17.16 -22.70 4.31
C ARG A 140 17.27 -23.83 3.28
N LYS A 141 17.50 -23.47 2.01
CA LYS A 141 18.10 -24.37 1.02
C LYS A 141 19.12 -23.57 0.21
N GLY A 142 20.39 -23.78 0.53
CA GLY A 142 21.55 -23.12 -0.07
C GLY A 142 22.75 -23.28 0.85
#